data_AF-A0A2E7NXA2-F1
#
_entry.id   AF-A0A2E7NXA2-F1
#
_cell.length_a   1.000
_cell.length_b   1.000
_cell.length_c   1.000
_cell.angle_alpha   90.00
_cell.angle_beta   90.00
_cell.angle_gamma   90.00
#
_symmetry.space_group_name_H-M   'P 1'
#
loop_
_entity.id
_entity.type
_entity.pdbx_description
1 polymer ?
#
loop_
_entity_poly.entity_id
_entity_poly.type
_entity_poly.pdbx_seq_one_letter_code
_entity_poly.pdbx_strand_id
1 'polypeptide(L)'
;MTSHRNLCRAFRAVESVYGRPHAGDNWAGKRIRSAHGEAAVIRFPASQRVYIAFKGTGGEGFWGNLLDDLKAWPAKPDWGRPGRVHAGFQHHLRELMAAGLVWEINNLQEPNAPAPKVILTGFSLGGALAALAAEELRAFWDIEPQVITFAAPPVGTAAFAARQGPLTRVVLQGDGIPLLAPWFRHPKSAELVLLKSGGLDFALEHNRDRYRRALIRAGG
;
A
#
# COMPACT_ATOMS: atom_id res chain seq x y z
N MET A 1 -6.05 9.80 14.41
CA MET A 1 -4.78 9.07 14.48
C MET A 1 -5.04 7.57 14.39
N THR A 2 -4.28 6.87 13.56
CA THR A 2 -4.39 5.42 13.39
C THR A 2 -3.81 4.70 14.61
N SER A 3 -4.58 3.79 15.23
CA SER A 3 -4.12 3.07 16.42
C SER A 3 -2.97 2.11 16.13
N HIS A 4 -2.08 1.93 17.12
CA HIS A 4 -0.95 1.00 17.04
C HIS A 4 -1.38 -0.42 16.62
N ARG A 5 -2.50 -0.92 17.18
CA ARG A 5 -3.09 -2.21 16.83
C ARG A 5 -3.44 -2.31 15.33
N ASN A 6 -3.94 -1.24 14.73
CA ASN A 6 -4.26 -1.21 13.29
C ASN A 6 -2.99 -1.19 12.44
N LEU A 7 -1.93 -0.49 12.87
CA LEU A 7 -0.63 -0.52 12.20
C LEU A 7 -0.06 -1.94 12.17
N CYS A 8 -0.06 -2.63 13.31
CA CYS A 8 0.43 -4.01 13.40
C CYS A 8 -0.38 -4.98 12.54
N ARG A 9 -1.71 -4.84 12.51
CA ARG A 9 -2.58 -5.67 11.63
C ARG A 9 -2.35 -5.38 10.14
N ALA A 10 -2.23 -4.12 9.76
CA ALA A 10 -1.92 -3.74 8.39
C ALA A 10 -0.55 -4.28 7.96
N PHE A 11 0.43 -4.31 8.87
CA PHE A 11 1.75 -4.90 8.57
C PHE A 11 1.71 -6.42 8.48
N ARG A 12 0.88 -7.12 9.28
CA ARG A 12 0.65 -8.57 9.09
C ARG A 12 0.07 -8.89 7.71
N ALA A 13 -0.87 -8.08 7.23
CA ALA A 13 -1.39 -8.22 5.86
C ALA A 13 -0.29 -8.00 4.80
N VAL A 14 0.64 -7.07 5.02
CA VAL A 14 1.83 -6.94 4.17
C VAL A 14 2.65 -8.24 4.18
N GLU A 15 2.93 -8.81 5.35
CA GLU A 15 3.79 -10.00 5.43
C GLU A 15 3.16 -11.25 4.82
N SER A 16 1.84 -11.37 4.87
CA SER A 16 1.14 -12.51 4.25
C SER A 16 1.27 -12.52 2.72
N VAL A 17 1.32 -11.35 2.07
CA VAL A 17 1.59 -11.28 0.62
C VAL A 17 3.06 -11.65 0.29
N TYR A 18 3.92 -11.81 1.27
CA TYR A 18 5.27 -12.39 1.11
C TYR A 18 5.37 -13.85 1.54
N GLY A 19 4.25 -14.52 1.82
CA GLY A 19 4.23 -15.93 2.18
C GLY A 19 4.69 -16.22 3.61
N ARG A 20 4.77 -15.20 4.48
CA ARG A 20 5.06 -15.44 5.90
C ARG A 20 3.79 -15.91 6.62
N PRO A 21 3.81 -17.10 7.26
CA PRO A 21 2.68 -17.55 8.06
C PRO A 21 2.57 -16.72 9.35
N HIS A 22 1.34 -16.52 9.81
CA HIS A 22 1.03 -15.91 11.10
C HIS A 22 0.25 -16.90 11.95
N ALA A 23 0.67 -17.11 13.20
CA ALA A 23 -0.07 -17.97 14.13
C ALA A 23 -1.39 -17.31 14.56
N GLY A 24 -2.46 -18.11 14.65
CA GLY A 24 -3.70 -17.74 15.33
C GLY A 24 -4.75 -16.97 14.53
N ASP A 25 -4.52 -16.68 13.24
CA ASP A 25 -5.46 -15.96 12.37
C ASP A 25 -5.27 -16.42 10.90
N ASN A 26 -6.35 -16.61 10.14
CA ASN A 26 -6.33 -16.98 8.71
C ASN A 26 -5.86 -15.81 7.81
N TRP A 27 -4.59 -15.41 7.92
CA TRP A 27 -3.97 -14.36 7.10
C TRP A 27 -3.62 -14.79 5.67
N ALA A 28 -3.87 -16.06 5.31
CA ALA A 28 -3.48 -16.64 4.02
C ALA A 28 -4.07 -15.89 2.81
N GLY A 29 -5.32 -15.40 2.93
CA GLY A 29 -6.03 -14.61 1.93
C GLY A 29 -6.12 -15.26 0.53
N LYS A 30 -6.87 -14.64 -0.39
CA LYS A 30 -6.82 -15.00 -1.81
C LYS A 30 -5.70 -14.23 -2.50
N ARG A 31 -4.83 -14.96 -3.20
CA ARG A 31 -3.69 -14.37 -3.94
C ARG A 31 -4.11 -14.01 -5.36
N ILE A 32 -3.67 -12.84 -5.80
CA ILE A 32 -3.88 -12.32 -7.16
C ILE A 32 -2.52 -12.00 -7.73
N ARG A 33 -2.20 -12.52 -8.91
CA ARG A 33 -0.89 -12.39 -9.56
C ARG A 33 -1.07 -11.87 -10.96
N SER A 34 -0.30 -10.86 -11.32
CA SER A 34 -0.09 -10.43 -12.70
C SER A 34 1.35 -10.72 -13.13
N ALA A 35 1.73 -10.28 -14.33
CA ALA A 35 3.10 -10.37 -14.81
C ALA A 35 4.08 -9.57 -13.91
N HIS A 36 3.66 -8.38 -13.44
CA HIS A 36 4.53 -7.47 -12.70
C HIS A 36 4.14 -7.25 -11.24
N GLY A 37 3.05 -7.87 -10.76
CA GLY A 37 2.48 -7.58 -9.46
C GLY A 37 1.88 -8.77 -8.76
N GLU A 38 1.75 -8.63 -7.44
CA GLU A 38 1.01 -9.60 -6.62
C GLU A 38 0.26 -8.88 -5.51
N ALA A 39 -0.97 -9.32 -5.24
CA ALA A 39 -1.80 -8.83 -4.15
C ALA A 39 -2.39 -10.00 -3.35
N ALA A 40 -2.88 -9.70 -2.15
CA ALA A 40 -3.64 -10.61 -1.32
C ALA A 40 -4.91 -9.92 -0.80
N VAL A 41 -6.05 -10.60 -0.91
CA VAL A 41 -7.34 -10.18 -0.34
C VAL A 41 -7.65 -11.06 0.87
N ILE A 42 -7.68 -10.47 2.06
CA ILE A 42 -7.77 -11.18 3.34
C ILE A 42 -9.05 -10.74 4.04
N ARG A 43 -9.99 -11.67 4.19
CA ARG A 43 -11.33 -11.39 4.74
C ARG A 43 -11.41 -11.84 6.20
N PHE A 44 -11.96 -11.00 7.06
CA PHE A 44 -12.25 -11.28 8.46
C PHE A 44 -13.76 -11.08 8.73
N PRO A 45 -14.61 -12.07 8.40
CA PRO A 45 -16.07 -11.92 8.45
C PRO A 45 -16.60 -11.50 9.82
N ALA A 46 -16.10 -12.11 10.90
CA ALA A 46 -16.53 -11.82 12.27
C ALA A 46 -16.31 -10.36 12.70
N SER A 47 -15.34 -9.67 12.08
CA SER A 47 -15.05 -8.25 12.36
C SER A 47 -15.42 -7.33 11.21
N GLN A 48 -16.06 -7.86 10.16
CA GLN A 48 -16.44 -7.17 8.93
C GLN A 48 -15.29 -6.34 8.35
N ARG A 49 -14.12 -6.96 8.21
CA ARG A 49 -12.92 -6.30 7.67
C ARG A 49 -12.36 -7.06 6.49
N VAL A 50 -11.87 -6.30 5.51
CA VAL A 50 -11.10 -6.85 4.39
C VAL A 50 -9.81 -6.08 4.25
N TYR A 51 -8.69 -6.79 4.24
CA TYR A 51 -7.39 -6.22 3.89
C TYR A 51 -7.07 -6.56 2.44
N ILE A 52 -6.68 -5.56 1.67
CA ILE A 52 -6.08 -5.75 0.34
C ILE A 52 -4.63 -5.30 0.47
N ALA A 53 -3.73 -6.28 0.46
CA ALA A 53 -2.30 -6.06 0.62
C ALA A 53 -1.60 -6.22 -0.73
N PHE A 54 -0.82 -5.23 -1.12
CA PHE A 54 -0.04 -5.26 -2.34
C PHE A 54 1.43 -5.57 -2.04
N LYS A 55 2.00 -6.47 -2.83
CA LYS A 55 3.41 -6.84 -2.74
C LYS A 55 4.24 -5.77 -3.43
N GLY A 56 5.24 -5.25 -2.74
CA GLY A 56 6.32 -4.48 -3.36
C GLY A 56 7.41 -5.36 -3.94
N THR A 57 8.27 -4.78 -4.77
CA THR A 57 9.43 -5.41 -5.41
C THR A 57 10.40 -5.97 -4.35
N GLY A 58 11.07 -7.08 -4.64
CA GLY A 58 12.11 -7.66 -3.79
C GLY A 58 12.97 -8.66 -4.56
N GLY A 59 14.19 -8.93 -4.08
CA GLY A 59 15.16 -9.83 -4.73
C GLY A 59 16.41 -9.12 -5.24
N GLU A 60 17.26 -9.84 -5.97
CA GLU A 60 18.41 -9.26 -6.68
C GLU A 60 17.93 -8.20 -7.68
N GLY A 61 18.62 -7.06 -7.74
CA GLY A 61 18.20 -5.92 -8.57
C GLY A 61 17.09 -5.05 -7.97
N PHE A 62 16.61 -5.32 -6.74
CA PHE A 62 15.60 -4.51 -6.04
C PHE A 62 15.83 -3.00 -6.16
N TRP A 63 17.05 -2.55 -5.89
CA TRP A 63 17.40 -1.13 -5.92
C TRP A 63 17.40 -0.54 -7.34
N GLY A 64 17.81 -1.32 -8.34
CA GLY A 64 17.74 -0.90 -9.75
C GLY A 64 16.28 -0.74 -10.20
N ASN A 65 15.48 -1.78 -10.00
CA ASN A 65 14.05 -1.78 -10.35
C ASN A 65 13.28 -0.68 -9.62
N LEU A 66 13.54 -0.47 -8.33
CA LEU A 66 12.90 0.60 -7.56
C LEU A 66 13.28 1.99 -8.07
N LEU A 67 14.55 2.22 -8.42
CA LEU A 67 14.99 3.50 -8.99
C LEU A 67 14.40 3.72 -10.39
N ASP A 68 14.33 2.69 -11.21
CA ASP A 68 13.77 2.77 -12.56
C ASP A 68 12.26 3.00 -12.52
N ASP A 69 11.57 2.32 -11.61
CA ASP A 69 10.20 2.61 -11.25
C ASP A 69 10.10 4.11 -10.91
N LEU A 70 10.78 4.59 -9.87
CA LEU A 70 10.69 5.99 -9.40
C LEU A 70 11.03 7.07 -10.45
N LYS A 71 11.76 6.72 -11.50
CA LYS A 71 12.10 7.60 -12.63
C LYS A 71 11.01 7.66 -13.71
N ALA A 72 9.97 6.83 -13.63
CA ALA A 72 8.94 6.75 -14.65
C ALA A 72 8.15 8.06 -14.84
N TRP A 73 7.67 8.27 -16.05
CA TRP A 73 7.02 9.51 -16.46
C TRP A 73 5.60 9.65 -15.86
N PRO A 74 5.15 10.88 -15.57
CA PRO A 74 3.78 11.11 -15.12
C PRO A 74 2.74 10.81 -16.21
N ALA A 75 1.77 9.95 -15.93
CA ALA A 75 0.63 9.63 -16.80
C ALA A 75 -0.67 10.26 -16.28
N LYS A 76 -1.68 10.35 -17.16
CA LYS A 76 -3.05 10.69 -16.71
C LYS A 76 -3.61 9.53 -15.88
N PRO A 77 -4.32 9.82 -14.77
CA PRO A 77 -5.02 8.78 -14.01
C PRO A 77 -6.06 8.06 -14.87
N ASP A 78 -6.14 6.73 -14.76
CA ASP A 78 -7.10 5.92 -15.53
C ASP A 78 -8.57 6.23 -15.20
N TRP A 79 -8.81 6.76 -14.00
CA TRP A 79 -10.12 7.17 -13.49
C TRP A 79 -10.47 8.65 -13.76
N GLY A 80 -9.77 9.28 -14.71
CA GLY A 80 -10.15 10.61 -15.23
C GLY A 80 -10.03 11.78 -14.26
N ARG A 81 -9.36 11.61 -13.11
CA ARG A 81 -9.17 12.70 -12.13
C ARG A 81 -8.05 13.67 -12.54
N PRO A 82 -8.14 14.95 -12.12
CA PRO A 82 -7.09 15.93 -12.36
C PRO A 82 -5.75 15.55 -11.71
N GLY A 83 -4.64 15.96 -12.34
CA GLY A 83 -3.28 15.66 -11.89
C GLY A 83 -2.63 14.58 -12.74
N ARG A 84 -1.47 14.09 -12.30
CA ARG A 84 -0.75 12.99 -12.97
C ARG A 84 -0.23 12.01 -11.92
N VAL A 85 -0.25 10.73 -12.28
CA VAL A 85 0.23 9.62 -11.45
C VAL A 85 1.44 8.96 -12.08
N HIS A 86 2.15 8.19 -11.29
CA HIS A 86 3.29 7.43 -11.74
C HIS A 86 2.90 6.33 -12.74
N ALA A 87 3.36 6.41 -13.99
CA ALA A 87 2.91 5.51 -15.06
C ALA A 87 3.13 4.03 -14.75
N GLY A 88 4.31 3.66 -14.25
CA GLY A 88 4.62 2.26 -13.91
C GLY A 88 3.73 1.70 -12.79
N PHE A 89 3.41 2.51 -11.78
CA PHE A 89 2.57 2.08 -10.66
C PHE A 89 1.12 1.90 -11.11
N GLN A 90 0.62 2.83 -11.93
CA GLN A 90 -0.70 2.68 -12.54
C GLN A 90 -0.77 1.44 -13.43
N HIS A 91 0.28 1.17 -14.22
CA HIS A 91 0.33 -0.02 -15.05
C HIS A 91 0.27 -1.31 -14.23
N HIS A 92 1.07 -1.43 -13.16
CA HIS A 92 1.06 -2.59 -12.28
C HIS A 92 -0.30 -2.77 -11.58
N LEU A 93 -0.93 -1.68 -11.14
CA LEU A 93 -2.26 -1.74 -10.55
C LEU A 93 -3.30 -2.22 -11.58
N ARG A 94 -3.26 -1.68 -12.80
CA ARG A 94 -4.16 -2.08 -13.89
C ARG A 94 -4.05 -3.57 -14.20
N GLU A 95 -2.83 -4.11 -14.23
CA GLU A 95 -2.63 -5.54 -14.42
C GLU A 95 -3.23 -6.37 -13.29
N LEU A 96 -3.08 -5.95 -12.03
CA LEU A 96 -3.69 -6.63 -10.89
C LEU A 96 -5.22 -6.56 -10.92
N MET A 97 -5.77 -5.41 -11.33
CA MET A 97 -7.21 -5.24 -11.58
C MET A 97 -7.70 -6.26 -12.62
N ALA A 98 -7.01 -6.37 -13.76
CA ALA A 98 -7.32 -7.32 -14.82
C ALA A 98 -7.13 -8.80 -14.40
N ALA A 99 -6.15 -9.09 -13.54
CA ALA A 99 -5.86 -10.44 -13.05
C ALA A 99 -6.88 -10.98 -12.02
N GLY A 100 -7.89 -10.19 -11.65
CA GLY A 100 -8.99 -10.63 -10.80
C GLY A 100 -9.21 -9.80 -9.54
N LEU A 101 -8.46 -8.71 -9.32
CA LEU A 101 -8.73 -7.82 -8.18
C LEU A 101 -10.07 -7.11 -8.31
N VAL A 102 -10.49 -6.76 -9.53
CA VAL A 102 -11.84 -6.22 -9.80
C VAL A 102 -12.92 -7.18 -9.31
N TRP A 103 -12.76 -8.48 -9.55
CA TRP A 103 -13.70 -9.49 -9.09
C TRP A 103 -13.82 -9.50 -7.56
N GLU A 104 -12.69 -9.43 -6.85
CA GLU A 104 -12.70 -9.39 -5.39
C GLU A 104 -13.33 -8.12 -4.82
N ILE A 105 -13.10 -6.97 -5.47
CA ILE A 105 -13.67 -5.69 -5.08
C ILE A 105 -15.20 -5.69 -5.29
N ASN A 106 -15.68 -6.18 -6.44
CA ASN A 106 -17.11 -6.30 -6.71
C ASN A 106 -17.82 -7.18 -5.65
N ASN A 107 -17.14 -8.22 -5.16
CA ASN A 107 -17.63 -9.09 -4.09
C ASN A 107 -17.43 -8.51 -2.67
N LEU A 108 -17.19 -7.20 -2.51
CA LEU A 108 -17.23 -6.54 -1.20
C LEU A 108 -18.63 -6.01 -0.86
N GLN A 109 -19.46 -5.75 -1.87
CA GLN A 109 -20.79 -5.16 -1.71
C GLN A 109 -21.86 -6.22 -1.96
N GLU A 110 -21.95 -7.23 -1.08
CA GLU A 110 -23.03 -8.21 -1.16
C GLU A 110 -24.38 -7.57 -0.78
N PRO A 111 -25.45 -7.72 -1.59
CA PRO A 111 -26.72 -7.01 -1.37
C PRO A 111 -27.36 -7.22 0.01
N ASN A 112 -27.06 -8.34 0.67
CA ASN A 112 -27.70 -8.76 1.92
C ASN A 112 -26.74 -8.77 3.11
N ALA A 113 -25.55 -8.19 2.98
CA ALA A 113 -24.57 -8.11 4.07
C ALA A 113 -24.08 -6.67 4.25
N PRO A 114 -23.80 -6.22 5.49
CA PRO A 114 -23.20 -4.91 5.69
C PRO A 114 -21.83 -4.84 5.00
N ALA A 115 -21.57 -3.74 4.29
CA ALA A 115 -20.31 -3.52 3.60
C ALA A 115 -19.13 -3.62 4.59
N PRO A 116 -18.07 -4.39 4.29
CA PRO A 116 -16.95 -4.53 5.18
C PRO A 116 -16.13 -3.24 5.19
N LYS A 117 -15.45 -3.00 6.30
CA LYS A 117 -14.39 -2.00 6.35
C LYS A 117 -13.20 -2.48 5.50
N VAL A 118 -12.92 -1.76 4.43
CA VAL A 118 -11.79 -2.03 3.52
C VAL A 118 -10.53 -1.35 4.03
N ILE A 119 -9.43 -2.10 4.10
CA ILE A 119 -8.11 -1.61 4.46
C ILE A 119 -7.13 -1.91 3.33
N LEU A 120 -6.55 -0.88 2.73
CA LEU A 120 -5.51 -1.00 1.73
C LEU A 120 -4.14 -0.83 2.38
N THR A 121 -3.21 -1.74 2.06
CA THR A 121 -1.88 -1.73 2.66
C THR A 121 -0.83 -2.28 1.72
N GLY A 122 0.43 -1.98 2.01
CA GLY A 122 1.57 -2.44 1.22
C GLY A 122 2.88 -1.86 1.73
N PHE A 123 3.97 -2.51 1.35
CA PHE A 123 5.33 -2.04 1.63
C PHE A 123 6.01 -1.57 0.34
N SER A 124 6.73 -0.45 0.39
CA SER A 124 7.47 0.10 -0.74
C SER A 124 6.55 0.32 -1.96
N LEU A 125 6.87 -0.21 -3.14
CA LEU A 125 5.99 -0.25 -4.31
C LEU A 125 4.56 -0.70 -3.95
N GLY A 126 4.39 -1.73 -3.13
CA GLY A 126 3.07 -2.20 -2.72
C GLY A 126 2.27 -1.12 -2.00
N GLY A 127 2.92 -0.28 -1.19
CA GLY A 127 2.26 0.84 -0.54
C GLY A 127 1.87 1.95 -1.54
N ALA A 128 2.65 2.15 -2.59
CA ALA A 128 2.27 3.03 -3.70
C ALA A 128 1.04 2.50 -4.46
N LEU A 129 1.00 1.20 -4.76
CA LEU A 129 -0.17 0.57 -5.38
C LEU A 129 -1.42 0.69 -4.50
N ALA A 130 -1.28 0.52 -3.17
CA ALA A 130 -2.37 0.71 -2.23
C ALA A 130 -2.94 2.13 -2.24
N ALA A 131 -2.09 3.14 -2.37
CA ALA A 131 -2.52 4.54 -2.46
C ALA A 131 -3.25 4.85 -3.77
N LEU A 132 -2.78 4.32 -4.91
CA LEU A 132 -3.50 4.47 -6.18
C LEU A 132 -4.83 3.71 -6.20
N ALA A 133 -4.83 2.46 -5.69
CA ALA A 133 -6.04 1.65 -5.57
C ALA A 133 -7.11 2.34 -4.71
N ALA A 134 -6.71 3.09 -3.68
CA ALA A 134 -7.67 3.86 -2.89
C ALA A 134 -8.46 4.88 -3.72
N GLU A 135 -7.79 5.56 -4.66
CA GLU A 135 -8.42 6.54 -5.53
C GLU A 135 -9.31 5.87 -6.59
N GLU A 136 -8.92 4.70 -7.10
CA GLU A 136 -9.77 3.90 -7.99
C GLU A 136 -11.03 3.39 -7.27
N LEU A 137 -10.89 2.88 -6.04
CA LEU A 137 -12.01 2.43 -5.20
C LEU A 137 -13.02 3.56 -4.96
N ARG A 138 -12.54 4.76 -4.63
CA ARG A 138 -13.38 5.95 -4.47
C ARG A 138 -14.03 6.40 -5.77
N ALA A 139 -13.35 6.27 -6.90
CA ALA A 139 -13.83 6.77 -8.18
C ALA A 139 -14.86 5.86 -8.84
N PHE A 140 -14.69 4.53 -8.75
CA PHE A 140 -15.49 3.57 -9.50
C PHE A 140 -16.46 2.75 -8.64
N TRP A 141 -16.19 2.59 -7.33
CA TRP A 141 -17.02 1.76 -6.44
C TRP A 141 -17.68 2.53 -5.29
N ASP A 142 -17.41 3.83 -5.16
CA ASP A 142 -17.83 4.65 -4.02
C ASP A 142 -17.44 4.02 -2.66
N ILE A 143 -16.31 3.31 -2.65
CA ILE A 143 -15.74 2.72 -1.43
C ILE A 143 -14.72 3.71 -0.86
N GLU A 144 -14.86 4.06 0.42
CA GLU A 144 -13.89 4.86 1.16
C GLU A 144 -13.00 3.94 2.02
N PRO A 145 -11.81 3.52 1.53
CA PRO A 145 -10.95 2.61 2.27
C PRO A 145 -10.11 3.33 3.33
N GLN A 146 -9.76 2.61 4.39
CA GLN A 146 -8.65 3.01 5.25
C GLN A 146 -7.33 2.64 4.58
N VAL A 147 -6.43 3.60 4.40
CA VAL A 147 -5.14 3.38 3.73
C VAL A 147 -4.00 3.48 4.74
N ILE A 148 -3.21 2.41 4.89
CA ILE A 148 -2.02 2.38 5.74
C ILE A 148 -0.86 1.85 4.91
N THR A 149 0.14 2.68 4.66
CA THR A 149 1.28 2.35 3.80
C THR A 149 2.58 2.32 4.59
N PHE A 150 3.50 1.45 4.20
CA PHE A 150 4.81 1.32 4.84
C PHE A 150 5.90 1.61 3.81
N ALA A 151 6.78 2.56 4.12
CA ALA A 151 7.92 2.89 3.24
C ALA A 151 7.53 3.26 1.80
N ALA A 152 6.29 3.72 1.59
CA ALA A 152 5.78 3.95 0.25
C ALA A 152 6.36 5.23 -0.36
N PRO A 153 6.78 5.23 -1.63
CA PRO A 153 7.08 6.46 -2.35
C PRO A 153 5.80 7.24 -2.67
N PRO A 154 5.91 8.54 -3.02
CA PRO A 154 4.77 9.31 -3.48
C PRO A 154 4.35 8.88 -4.89
N VAL A 155 3.04 8.91 -5.16
CA VAL A 155 2.46 8.24 -6.35
C VAL A 155 1.97 9.18 -7.45
N GLY A 156 1.98 10.49 -7.21
CA GLY A 156 1.50 11.46 -8.17
C GLY A 156 2.00 12.87 -7.91
N THR A 157 1.78 13.75 -8.89
CA THR A 157 2.27 15.12 -8.87
C THR A 157 1.60 15.92 -7.75
N ALA A 158 2.10 17.13 -7.46
CA ALA A 158 1.50 17.99 -6.44
C ALA A 158 -0.02 18.20 -6.65
N ALA A 159 -0.47 18.34 -7.90
CA ALA A 159 -1.88 18.48 -8.24
C ALA A 159 -2.71 17.22 -7.92
N PHE A 160 -2.14 16.03 -8.11
CA PHE A 160 -2.78 14.78 -7.73
C PHE A 160 -2.76 14.60 -6.20
N ALA A 161 -1.60 14.81 -5.57
CA ALA A 161 -1.42 14.69 -4.13
C ALA A 161 -2.33 15.62 -3.31
N ALA A 162 -2.66 16.81 -3.83
CA ALA A 162 -3.61 17.73 -3.19
C ALA A 162 -5.05 17.20 -3.15
N ARG A 163 -5.37 16.17 -3.93
CA ARG A 163 -6.71 15.60 -4.08
C ARG A 163 -6.83 14.17 -3.58
N GLN A 164 -5.72 13.55 -3.15
CA GLN A 164 -5.76 12.22 -2.58
C GLN A 164 -6.59 12.23 -1.30
N GLY A 165 -7.38 11.18 -1.12
CA GLY A 165 -8.08 10.96 0.13
C GLY A 165 -7.14 10.66 1.29
N PRO A 166 -7.68 10.58 2.52
CA PRO A 166 -6.87 10.40 3.71
C PRO A 166 -6.08 9.08 3.66
N LEU A 167 -4.83 9.13 4.14
CA LEU A 167 -3.99 7.95 4.29
C LEU A 167 -3.01 8.11 5.46
N THR A 168 -2.58 6.99 6.02
CA THR A 168 -1.50 6.92 7.01
C THR A 168 -0.22 6.42 6.34
N ARG A 169 0.87 7.18 6.50
CA ARG A 169 2.22 6.83 6.04
C ARG A 169 3.04 6.42 7.24
N VAL A 170 3.50 5.18 7.24
CA VAL A 170 4.42 4.66 8.25
C VAL A 170 5.82 4.67 7.64
N VAL A 171 6.72 5.43 8.25
CA VAL A 171 8.09 5.61 7.77
C VAL A 171 9.04 5.31 8.92
N LEU A 172 10.06 4.50 8.65
CA LEU A 172 11.15 4.27 9.59
C LEU A 172 12.13 5.44 9.47
N GLN A 173 12.58 5.96 10.61
CA GLN A 173 13.60 7.00 10.62
C GLN A 173 14.83 6.53 9.84
N GLY A 174 15.31 7.35 8.92
CA GLY A 174 16.41 7.01 8.02
C GLY A 174 15.95 6.41 6.67
N ASP A 175 14.74 5.87 6.52
CA ASP A 175 14.29 5.37 5.20
C ASP A 175 14.16 6.52 4.19
N GLY A 176 15.04 6.53 3.19
CA GLY A 176 15.12 7.56 2.17
C GLY A 176 14.15 7.38 0.99
N ILE A 177 13.55 6.20 0.79
CA ILE A 177 12.70 5.91 -0.38
C ILE A 177 11.56 6.92 -0.55
N PRO A 178 10.85 7.36 0.50
CA PRO A 178 9.80 8.37 0.38
C PRO A 178 10.27 9.74 -0.15
N LEU A 179 11.58 9.97 -0.27
CA LEU A 179 12.19 11.22 -0.73
C LEU A 179 12.76 11.12 -2.16
N LEU A 180 12.89 9.92 -2.73
CA LEU A 180 13.62 9.71 -3.99
C LEU A 180 12.80 9.94 -5.27
N ALA A 181 11.57 10.44 -5.17
CA ALA A 181 10.70 10.70 -6.33
C ALA A 181 10.54 12.22 -6.58
N PRO A 182 11.47 12.88 -7.29
CA PRO A 182 11.55 14.34 -7.34
C PRO A 182 10.33 15.00 -8.01
N TRP A 183 9.59 14.28 -8.85
CA TRP A 183 8.42 14.77 -9.57
C TRP A 183 7.09 14.53 -8.86
N PHE A 184 7.10 13.70 -7.82
CA PHE A 184 5.90 13.26 -7.12
C PHE A 184 5.90 13.78 -5.68
N ARG A 185 4.71 13.93 -5.10
CA ARG A 185 4.53 14.48 -3.76
C ARG A 185 3.61 13.59 -2.96
N HIS A 186 3.89 13.49 -1.67
CA HIS A 186 2.94 12.92 -0.74
C HIS A 186 1.83 13.92 -0.45
N PRO A 187 0.60 13.45 -0.18
CA PRO A 187 -0.50 14.35 0.15
C PRO A 187 -0.21 15.02 1.50
N LYS A 188 -0.43 16.33 1.57
CA LYS A 188 -0.22 17.11 2.80
C LYS A 188 -1.17 16.69 3.92
N SER A 189 -2.31 16.09 3.57
CA SER A 189 -3.32 15.56 4.47
C SER A 189 -2.95 14.19 5.09
N ALA A 190 -1.86 13.55 4.64
CA ALA A 190 -1.48 12.25 5.18
C ALA A 190 -1.01 12.36 6.64
N GLU A 191 -1.49 11.44 7.46
CA GLU A 191 -0.94 11.18 8.79
C GLU A 191 0.44 10.54 8.63
N LEU A 192 1.48 11.12 9.21
CA LEU A 192 2.83 10.55 9.24
C LEU A 192 3.09 9.89 10.60
N VAL A 193 3.31 8.57 10.58
CA VAL A 193 3.80 7.80 11.73
C VAL A 193 5.28 7.52 11.51
N LEU A 194 6.13 8.22 12.26
CA LEU A 194 7.58 8.00 12.23
C LEU A 194 7.97 6.96 13.28
N LEU A 195 8.45 5.81 12.82
CA LEU A 195 9.02 4.77 13.68
C LEU A 195 10.49 5.07 13.95
N LYS A 196 10.94 4.91 15.20
CA LYS A 196 12.37 5.04 15.53
C LYS A 196 13.16 3.85 14.97
N SER A 197 14.23 4.14 14.25
CA SER A 197 15.24 3.14 13.88
C SER A 197 16.33 3.06 14.97
N GLY A 198 17.05 1.95 15.00
CA GLY A 198 18.27 1.80 15.80
C GLY A 198 19.55 2.08 14.98
N GLY A 199 19.42 2.63 13.77
CA GLY A 199 20.51 2.83 12.81
C GLY A 199 20.29 4.06 11.91
N LEU A 200 21.36 4.54 11.28
CA LEU A 200 21.40 5.78 10.49
C LEU A 200 21.60 5.54 8.98
N ASP A 201 21.50 4.31 8.51
CA ASP A 201 21.82 3.99 7.12
C ASP A 201 20.59 4.09 6.20
N PHE A 202 20.62 5.10 5.32
CA PHE A 202 19.47 5.51 4.53
C PHE A 202 18.84 4.44 3.64
N ALA A 203 19.65 3.52 3.10
CA ALA A 203 19.18 2.45 2.23
C ALA A 203 18.89 1.18 3.02
N LEU A 204 19.70 0.87 4.04
CA LEU A 204 19.52 -0.31 4.88
C LEU A 204 18.26 -0.24 5.77
N GLU A 205 17.76 0.97 6.08
CA GLU A 205 16.50 1.13 6.82
C GLU A 205 15.25 0.77 5.98
N HIS A 206 15.34 0.72 4.65
CA HIS A 206 14.26 0.26 3.77
C HIS A 206 14.14 -1.27 3.76
N ASN A 207 13.82 -1.84 4.93
CA ASN A 207 13.78 -3.28 5.14
C ASN A 207 12.55 -3.69 5.98
N ARG A 208 11.75 -4.63 5.46
CA ARG A 208 10.53 -5.11 6.12
C ARG A 208 10.77 -5.65 7.54
N ASP A 209 11.89 -6.33 7.79
CA ASP A 209 12.20 -6.85 9.13
C ASP A 209 12.54 -5.74 10.13
N ARG A 210 13.12 -4.63 9.66
CA ARG A 210 13.35 -3.46 10.51
C ARG A 210 12.04 -2.78 10.89
N TYR A 211 11.13 -2.61 9.91
CA TYR A 211 9.78 -2.11 10.16
C TYR A 211 9.00 -3.00 11.15
N ARG A 212 9.07 -4.32 10.98
CA ARG A 212 8.47 -5.29 11.92
C ARG A 212 8.99 -5.08 13.35
N ARG A 213 10.31 -5.06 13.53
CA ARG A 213 10.94 -4.87 14.84
C ARG A 213 10.57 -3.52 15.46
N ALA A 214 10.55 -2.46 14.66
CA ALA A 214 10.18 -1.13 15.13
C ALA A 214 8.71 -1.05 15.56
N LEU A 215 7.79 -1.69 14.83
CA LEU A 215 6.39 -1.81 15.23
C LEU A 215 6.24 -2.57 16.55
N ILE A 216 6.91 -3.71 16.71
CA ILE A 216 6.85 -4.48 17.97
C ILE A 216 7.32 -3.62 19.16
N ARG A 217 8.43 -2.89 19.00
CA ARG A 217 8.97 -2.02 20.05
C ARG A 217 8.10 -0.81 20.37
N ALA A 218 7.34 -0.30 19.41
CA ALA A 218 6.49 0.88 19.64
C ALA A 218 5.16 0.55 20.35
N GLY A 219 4.84 -0.74 20.53
CA GLY A 219 3.62 -1.20 21.19
C GLY A 219 3.84 -1.81 22.57
N GLY A 220 5.09 -1.99 22.99
CA GLY A 220 5.48 -2.35 24.36
C GLY A 220 5.90 -1.12 25.13
#